data_AF-A0A7S0B8C3-F1
#
_entry.id   AF-A0A7S0B8C3-F1
#
_cell.length_a   1.000
_cell.length_b   1.000
_cell.length_c   1.000
_cell.angle_alpha   90.00
_cell.angle_beta   90.00
_cell.angle_gamma   90.00
#
_symmetry.space_group_name_H-M   'P 1'
#
loop_
_entity.id
_entity.type
_entity.pdbx_description
1 polymer ?
#
loop_
_entity_poly.entity_id
_entity_poly.type
_entity_poly.pdbx_seq_one_letter_code
_entity_poly.pdbx_strand_id
1 'polypeptide(L)'
;DEQPRGGQGALRPLFCRVQPHVLAQPSALALLEVFEVFRRRRGDAGEYTAAEREKIEALLDVTDRTPVMRRCRGEAAKLRGQPWTDTAWRAELRRIWFERPPGSSRCGFEHVFVGEASLDALGREVVGGLH
;
A
#
# COMPACT_ATOMS: atom_id res chain seq x y z
N ASP A 1 29.57 37.75 10.82
CA ASP A 1 28.68 37.59 9.66
C ASP A 1 28.79 36.21 9.05
N GLU A 2 28.15 35.22 9.68
CA GLU A 2 27.92 33.91 9.04
C GLU A 2 26.62 34.00 8.24
N GLN A 3 26.73 33.97 6.92
CA GLN A 3 25.58 33.80 6.02
C GLN A 3 24.96 32.42 6.25
N PRO A 4 23.61 32.31 6.38
CA PRO A 4 22.97 31.00 6.42
C PRO A 4 23.13 30.35 5.05
N ARG A 5 23.75 29.17 5.02
CA ARG A 5 23.76 28.29 3.85
C ARG A 5 22.32 27.86 3.55
N GLY A 6 21.63 28.64 2.72
CA GLY A 6 20.37 28.27 2.13
C GLY A 6 20.55 27.01 1.29
N GLY A 7 20.31 25.85 1.90
CA GLY A 7 20.20 24.60 1.17
C GLY A 7 18.99 24.70 0.26
N GLN A 8 19.20 25.01 -1.02
CA GLN A 8 18.19 24.80 -2.05
C GLN A 8 17.90 23.31 -2.10
N GLY A 9 16.87 22.87 -1.38
CA GLY A 9 16.30 21.53 -1.51
C GLY A 9 16.03 21.27 -2.99
N ALA A 10 16.35 20.05 -3.44
CA ALA A 10 16.36 19.68 -4.86
C ALA A 10 15.10 20.18 -5.60
N LEU A 11 15.26 21.20 -6.44
CA LEU A 11 14.19 21.79 -7.26
C LEU A 11 13.73 20.88 -8.41
N ARG A 12 14.28 19.67 -8.51
CA ARG A 12 13.98 18.71 -9.58
C ARG A 12 13.33 17.46 -8.99
N PRO A 13 12.24 16.95 -9.59
CA PRO A 13 11.64 15.71 -9.14
C PRO A 13 12.63 14.57 -9.23
N LEU A 14 12.61 13.67 -8.24
CA LEU A 14 13.47 12.47 -8.22
C LEU A 14 13.23 11.61 -9.48
N PHE A 15 11.97 11.43 -9.85
CA PHE A 15 11.59 10.73 -11.07
C PHE A 15 11.34 11.73 -12.20
N CYS A 16 12.21 11.73 -13.22
CA CYS A 16 11.98 12.51 -14.44
C CYS A 16 11.03 11.80 -15.41
N ARG A 17 10.98 10.46 -15.36
CA ARG A 17 10.07 9.63 -16.17
C ARG A 17 9.94 8.24 -15.55
N VAL A 18 8.72 7.72 -15.53
CA VAL A 18 8.43 6.29 -15.33
C VAL A 18 7.94 5.74 -16.66
N GLN A 19 8.43 4.58 -17.08
CA GLN A 19 8.03 3.99 -18.36
C GLN A 19 6.55 3.55 -18.31
N PRO A 20 5.67 4.02 -19.21
CA PRO A 20 4.23 3.79 -19.10
C PRO A 20 3.83 2.31 -19.06
N HIS A 21 4.57 1.45 -19.77
CA HIS A 21 4.28 0.01 -19.81
C HIS A 21 4.48 -0.70 -18.46
N VAL A 22 5.29 -0.13 -17.57
CA VAL A 22 5.47 -0.63 -16.19
C VAL A 22 4.21 -0.36 -15.38
N LEU A 23 3.61 0.84 -15.54
CA LEU A 23 2.36 1.20 -14.88
C LEU A 23 1.14 0.55 -15.54
N ALA A 24 1.26 0.09 -16.79
CA ALA A 24 0.22 -0.66 -17.49
C ALA A 24 0.16 -2.14 -17.09
N GLN A 25 1.08 -2.62 -16.25
CA GLN A 25 1.00 -3.99 -15.74
C GLN A 25 -0.27 -4.15 -14.88
N PRO A 26 -1.00 -5.29 -14.96
CA PRO A 26 -2.25 -5.47 -14.21
C PRO A 26 -2.11 -5.27 -12.70
N SER A 27 -0.99 -5.70 -12.12
CA SER A 27 -0.69 -5.49 -10.70
C SER A 27 -0.46 -4.01 -10.35
N ALA A 28 0.20 -3.26 -11.21
CA ALA A 28 0.43 -1.83 -11.02
C ALA A 28 -0.88 -1.05 -11.11
N LEU A 29 -1.73 -1.35 -12.09
CA LEU A 29 -3.05 -0.72 -12.23
C LEU A 29 -3.94 -0.99 -11.01
N ALA A 30 -4.03 -2.25 -10.57
CA ALA A 30 -4.82 -2.61 -9.39
C ALA A 30 -4.27 -1.94 -8.12
N LEU A 31 -2.94 -1.80 -8.00
CA LEU A 31 -2.31 -1.10 -6.87
C LEU A 31 -2.65 0.39 -6.87
N LEU A 32 -2.59 1.06 -8.03
CA LEU A 32 -2.98 2.46 -8.18
C LEU A 32 -4.46 2.69 -7.81
N GLU A 33 -5.36 1.77 -8.20
CA GLU A 33 -6.77 1.83 -7.81
C GLU A 33 -6.97 1.74 -6.29
N VAL A 34 -6.17 0.93 -5.60
CA VAL A 34 -6.19 0.83 -4.14
C VAL A 34 -5.56 2.08 -3.49
N PHE A 35 -4.51 2.66 -4.05
CA PHE A 35 -4.02 3.96 -3.57
C PHE A 35 -5.09 5.06 -3.66
N GLU A 36 -5.91 5.04 -4.70
CA GLU A 36 -7.03 5.97 -4.83
C GLU A 36 -8.12 5.76 -3.76
N VAL A 37 -8.34 4.52 -3.31
CA VAL A 37 -9.20 4.24 -2.15
C VAL A 37 -8.66 4.98 -0.92
N PHE A 38 -7.41 4.72 -0.55
CA PHE A 38 -6.83 5.30 0.67
C PHE A 38 -6.59 6.81 0.59
N ARG A 39 -6.36 7.35 -0.61
CA ARG A 39 -6.31 8.79 -0.84
C ARG A 39 -7.63 9.49 -0.53
N ARG A 40 -8.77 8.86 -0.89
CA ARG A 40 -10.11 9.41 -0.63
C ARG A 40 -10.54 9.21 0.82
N ARG A 41 -10.11 8.10 1.43
CA ARG A 41 -10.45 7.74 2.80
C ARG A 41 -9.62 8.46 3.86
N ARG A 42 -8.69 9.38 3.55
CA ARG A 42 -7.74 9.97 4.53
C ARG A 42 -8.33 10.16 5.95
N GLY A 43 -7.92 9.29 6.88
CA GLY A 43 -8.33 9.34 8.30
C GLY A 43 -9.67 8.68 8.65
N ASP A 44 -10.43 8.18 7.66
CA ASP A 44 -11.69 7.46 7.85
C ASP A 44 -11.45 5.97 8.15
N ALA A 45 -11.57 5.65 9.44
CA ALA A 45 -11.45 4.30 9.98
C ALA A 45 -12.72 3.43 9.78
N GLY A 46 -13.74 3.94 9.09
CA GLY A 46 -14.98 3.22 8.83
C GLY A 46 -14.82 1.95 8.00
N GLU A 47 -15.94 1.25 7.80
CA GLU A 47 -16.00 0.10 6.90
C GLU A 47 -15.73 0.49 5.45
N TYR A 48 -15.17 -0.44 4.67
CA TYR A 48 -15.07 -0.25 3.23
C TYR A 48 -16.46 -0.31 2.60
N THR A 49 -16.70 0.53 1.60
CA THR A 49 -17.86 0.40 0.71
C THR A 49 -17.69 -0.82 -0.21
N ALA A 50 -18.77 -1.22 -0.89
CA ALA A 50 -18.71 -2.35 -1.83
C ALA A 50 -17.70 -2.10 -2.97
N ALA A 51 -17.66 -0.88 -3.51
CA ALA A 51 -16.74 -0.51 -4.58
C ALA A 51 -15.27 -0.49 -4.12
N GLU A 52 -15.00 -0.06 -2.88
CA GLU A 52 -13.65 -0.10 -2.32
C GLU A 52 -13.20 -1.55 -2.08
N ARG A 53 -14.09 -2.39 -1.56
CA ARG A 53 -13.82 -3.83 -1.41
C ARG A 53 -13.52 -4.48 -2.74
N GLU A 54 -14.26 -4.15 -3.80
CA GLU A 54 -14.01 -4.69 -5.14
C GLU A 54 -12.60 -4.36 -5.64
N LYS A 55 -12.12 -3.13 -5.43
CA LYS A 55 -10.75 -2.73 -5.79
C LYS A 55 -9.69 -3.49 -4.99
N ILE A 56 -9.92 -3.67 -3.68
CA ILE A 56 -9.03 -4.45 -2.82
C ILE A 56 -8.99 -5.91 -3.27
N GLU A 57 -10.14 -6.53 -3.56
CA GLU A 57 -10.23 -7.90 -4.05
C GLU A 57 -9.56 -8.07 -5.41
N ALA A 58 -9.69 -7.08 -6.29
CA ALA A 58 -9.02 -7.07 -7.59
C ALA A 58 -7.50 -7.09 -7.40
N LEU A 59 -6.94 -6.25 -6.51
CA LEU A 59 -5.51 -6.26 -6.19
C LEU A 59 -5.06 -7.60 -5.65
N LEU A 60 -5.79 -8.17 -4.68
CA LEU A 60 -5.49 -9.49 -4.13
C LEU A 60 -5.50 -10.57 -5.22
N ASP A 61 -6.45 -10.51 -6.15
CA ASP A 61 -6.56 -11.48 -7.25
C ASP A 61 -5.40 -11.40 -8.25
N VAL A 62 -5.08 -10.20 -8.75
CA VAL A 62 -3.95 -10.08 -9.69
C VAL A 62 -2.62 -10.39 -9.04
N THR A 63 -2.46 -10.09 -7.74
CA THR A 63 -1.23 -10.37 -7.01
C THR A 63 -1.06 -11.86 -6.75
N ASP A 64 -2.13 -12.58 -6.40
CA ASP A 64 -2.09 -14.03 -6.13
C ASP A 64 -1.65 -14.85 -7.36
N ARG A 65 -1.96 -14.36 -8.56
CA ARG A 65 -1.55 -14.99 -9.83
C ARG A 65 -0.06 -14.82 -10.15
N THR A 66 0.65 -13.94 -9.45
CA THR A 66 2.07 -13.70 -9.70
C THR A 66 2.94 -14.89 -9.26
N PRO A 67 4.07 -15.17 -9.93
CA PRO A 67 5.02 -16.19 -9.47
C PRO A 67 5.54 -15.94 -8.05
N VAL A 68 5.72 -14.66 -7.68
CA VAL A 68 6.19 -14.27 -6.34
C VAL A 68 5.18 -14.66 -5.27
N MET A 69 3.90 -14.35 -5.47
CA MET A 69 2.88 -14.67 -4.47
C MET A 69 2.63 -16.18 -4.35
N ARG A 70 2.68 -16.92 -5.47
CA ARG A 70 2.62 -18.39 -5.45
C ARG A 70 3.77 -19.00 -4.65
N ARG A 71 4.98 -18.47 -4.78
CA ARG A 71 6.13 -18.90 -3.97
C ARG A 71 5.93 -18.56 -2.50
N CYS A 72 5.46 -17.34 -2.20
CA CYS A 72 5.15 -16.90 -0.83
C CYS A 72 4.13 -17.84 -0.16
N ARG A 73 3.02 -18.16 -0.84
CA ARG A 73 2.01 -19.11 -0.36
C ARG A 73 2.59 -20.50 -0.09
N GLY A 74 3.48 -20.97 -0.97
CA GLY A 74 4.19 -22.25 -0.79
C GLY A 74 5.06 -22.27 0.48
N GLU A 75 5.83 -21.22 0.72
CA GLU A 75 6.65 -21.12 1.94
C GLU A 75 5.78 -20.94 3.19
N ALA A 76 4.72 -20.14 3.12
CA ALA A 76 3.77 -19.98 4.21
C ALA A 76 3.06 -21.30 4.57
N ALA A 77 2.75 -22.15 3.58
CA ALA A 77 2.19 -23.48 3.83
C ALA A 77 3.16 -24.39 4.60
N LYS A 78 4.46 -24.33 4.28
CA LYS A 78 5.50 -25.10 5.00
C LYS A 78 5.60 -24.67 6.46
N LEU A 79 5.61 -23.36 6.72
CA LEU A 79 5.65 -22.81 8.08
C LEU A 79 4.41 -23.18 8.90
N ARG A 80 3.23 -23.20 8.26
CA ARG A 80 1.97 -23.60 8.89
C ARG A 80 1.85 -25.13 9.09
N GLY A 81 2.65 -25.93 8.37
CA GLY A 81 2.57 -27.39 8.38
C GLY A 81 1.38 -27.99 7.62
N GLN A 82 0.64 -27.19 6.85
CA GLN A 82 -0.51 -27.64 6.06
C GLN A 82 -0.76 -26.69 4.87
N PRO A 83 -1.32 -27.20 3.75
CA PRO A 83 -1.59 -26.39 2.58
C PRO A 83 -2.67 -25.33 2.86
N TRP A 84 -2.52 -24.18 2.21
CA TRP A 84 -3.56 -23.17 2.17
C TRP A 84 -4.60 -23.53 1.10
N THR A 85 -5.89 -23.43 1.42
CA THR A 85 -6.93 -23.33 0.39
C THR A 85 -6.93 -21.91 -0.19
N ASP A 86 -7.47 -21.74 -1.40
CA ASP A 86 -7.51 -20.42 -2.06
C ASP A 86 -8.30 -19.41 -1.21
N THR A 87 -9.44 -19.84 -0.67
CA THR A 87 -10.28 -19.01 0.21
C THR A 87 -9.56 -18.63 1.50
N ALA A 88 -8.87 -19.57 2.15
CA ALA A 88 -8.16 -19.30 3.40
C ALA A 88 -6.96 -18.38 3.18
N TRP A 89 -6.21 -18.58 2.10
CA TRP A 89 -5.08 -17.73 1.75
C TRP A 89 -5.52 -16.29 1.49
N ARG A 90 -6.57 -16.13 0.68
CA ARG A 90 -7.13 -14.82 0.35
C ARG A 90 -7.70 -14.11 1.57
N ALA A 91 -8.44 -14.83 2.43
CA ALA A 91 -8.94 -14.28 3.68
C ALA A 91 -7.79 -13.82 4.59
N GLU A 92 -6.72 -14.59 4.68
CA GLU A 92 -5.56 -14.24 5.50
C GLU A 92 -4.81 -13.02 4.96
N LEU A 93 -4.62 -12.92 3.64
CA LEU A 93 -4.04 -11.71 3.02
C LEU A 93 -4.90 -10.48 3.28
N ARG A 94 -6.23 -10.61 3.15
CA ARG A 94 -7.16 -9.52 3.47
C ARG A 94 -7.03 -9.07 4.92
N ARG A 95 -7.01 -10.03 5.84
CA ARG A 95 -6.87 -9.80 7.28
C ARG A 95 -5.58 -9.08 7.64
N ILE A 96 -4.45 -9.51 7.08
CA ILE A 96 -3.14 -8.91 7.38
C ILE A 96 -3.04 -7.48 6.84
N TRP A 97 -3.48 -7.26 5.59
CA TRP A 97 -3.20 -6.02 4.88
C TRP A 97 -4.32 -4.99 4.99
N PHE A 98 -5.59 -5.40 5.04
CA PHE A 98 -6.71 -4.49 4.86
C PHE A 98 -7.66 -4.41 6.06
N GLU A 99 -7.59 -5.35 6.99
CA GLU A 99 -8.32 -5.24 8.26
C GLU A 99 -7.53 -4.38 9.26
N ARG A 100 -8.26 -3.62 10.08
CA ARG A 100 -7.68 -2.79 11.13
C ARG A 100 -7.58 -3.61 12.42
N PRO A 101 -6.40 -3.69 13.05
CA PRO A 101 -6.30 -4.32 14.35
C PRO A 101 -7.05 -3.49 15.40
N PRO A 102 -7.56 -4.11 16.48
CA PRO A 102 -8.24 -3.40 17.55
C PRO A 102 -7.40 -2.24 18.09
N GLY A 103 -7.99 -1.05 18.16
CA GLY A 103 -7.32 0.16 18.64
C GLY A 103 -6.44 0.88 17.60
N SER A 104 -6.35 0.40 16.37
CA SER A 104 -5.69 1.11 15.26
C SER A 104 -6.69 1.78 14.33
N SER A 105 -6.42 3.02 13.93
CA SER A 105 -7.16 3.71 12.87
C SER A 105 -6.70 3.30 11.46
N ARG A 106 -5.59 2.56 11.34
CA ARG A 106 -4.94 2.19 10.06
C ARG A 106 -4.82 0.68 9.91
N CYS A 107 -4.97 0.21 8.69
CA CYS A 107 -4.64 -1.18 8.31
C CYS A 107 -3.16 -1.32 7.88
N GLY A 108 -2.70 -2.56 7.69
CA GLY A 108 -1.31 -2.84 7.30
C GLY A 108 -0.91 -2.19 5.96
N PHE A 109 -1.83 -2.13 5.00
CA PHE A 109 -1.59 -1.52 3.69
C PHE A 109 -1.34 -0.02 3.82
N GLU A 110 -2.16 0.69 4.60
CA GLU A 110 -1.97 2.11 4.87
C GLU A 110 -0.60 2.36 5.50
N HIS A 111 -0.25 1.55 6.51
CA HIS A 111 1.00 1.71 7.23
C HIS A 111 2.24 1.51 6.34
N VAL A 112 2.23 0.51 5.46
CA VAL A 112 3.41 0.13 4.67
C VAL A 112 3.49 0.87 3.33
N PHE A 113 2.37 1.02 2.62
CA PHE A 113 2.37 1.50 1.23
C PHE A 113 1.86 2.92 1.06
N VAL A 114 1.02 3.43 1.98
CA VAL A 114 0.53 4.82 1.91
C VAL A 114 1.43 5.73 2.76
N GLY A 115 1.99 5.20 3.84
CA GLY A 115 2.82 5.94 4.79
C GLY A 115 1.99 6.83 5.72
N GLU A 116 2.68 7.63 6.51
CA GLU A 116 2.10 8.54 7.49
C GLU A 116 2.18 9.98 7.00
N ALA A 117 1.03 10.58 6.68
CA ALA A 117 0.95 12.02 6.52
C ALA A 117 1.08 12.70 7.89
N SER A 118 2.17 13.43 8.08
CA SER A 118 2.48 14.28 9.23
C SER A 118 2.52 15.73 8.77
N LEU A 119 2.35 16.67 9.69
CA LEU A 119 2.65 18.08 9.40
C LEU A 119 4.12 18.36 9.77
N ASP A 120 4.87 18.99 8.87
CA ASP A 120 6.18 19.52 9.23
C ASP A 120 6.06 20.75 10.13
N ALA A 121 7.20 21.29 10.58
CA ALA A 121 7.26 22.48 11.43
C ALA A 121 6.66 23.75 10.77
N LEU A 122 6.35 23.71 9.47
CA LEU A 122 5.74 24.78 8.69
C LEU A 122 4.27 24.49 8.37
N GLY A 123 3.69 23.44 8.96
CA GLY A 123 2.29 23.06 8.75
C GLY A 123 2.02 22.46 7.36
N ARG A 124 3.06 22.03 6.63
CA ARG A 124 2.92 21.36 5.33
C ARG A 124 2.77 19.87 5.54
N GLU A 125 1.88 19.26 4.78
CA GLU A 125 1.72 17.81 4.80
C GLU A 125 2.96 17.13 4.20
N VAL A 126 3.60 16.29 4.99
CA VAL A 126 4.75 15.48 4.63
C VAL A 126 4.41 14.02 4.91
N VAL A 127 4.54 13.17 3.89
CA VAL A 127 4.33 11.73 4.06
C VAL A 127 5.66 11.10 4.48
N GLY A 128 5.74 10.64 5.73
CA GLY A 128 6.83 9.81 6.26
C GLY A 128 6.52 8.32 6.16
N GLY A 129 7.53 7.45 6.22
CA GLY A 129 7.34 5.99 6.19
C GLY A 129 6.92 5.40 4.83
N LEU A 130 6.87 6.22 3.78
CA LEU A 130 6.71 5.75 2.40
C LEU A 130 8.09 5.26 1.89
N HIS A 131 8.16 3.99 1.49
CA HIS A 131 9.38 3.32 1.02
C HIS A 131 9.23 2.79 -0.41
#